data_AF-A0A970DF13-F1
#
_entry.id   AF-A0A970DF13-F1
#
_cell.length_a   1.000
_cell.length_b   1.000
_cell.length_c   1.000
_cell.angle_alpha   90.00
_cell.angle_beta   90.00
_cell.angle_gamma   90.00
#
_symmetry.space_group_name_H-M   'P 1'
#
loop_
_entity.id
_entity.type
_entity.pdbx_description
1 polymer ?
#
loop_
_entity_poly.entity_id
_entity_poly.type
_entity_poly.pdbx_seq_one_letter_code
_entity_poly.pdbx_strand_id
1 'polypeptide(L)'
;MVNKIKFIVFFCLFSVLCSGCWSSHEIDTLGISIAAGIDLTESGYTIYHRVLNPKAITGNVETVGAPVFLFTQHGDNLFSAIQKIALESPRKIYNAHLRMIILGEDMARNGIKDAIDFYMRDYEFRTDFYFAVARNKTAREVLEILTPLEFIPGLNMYGSLKLSQDHTGLTKEVNIIDLAQIILADGHEPVLPGIDISPGTPDSDNISAMTTVNGGKRLFYNGLGFFCDDKLIGWLSGEETLGFNYILGNAKDCAEYVYYNETDQITFEF
;
A
#
# COMPACT_ATOMS: atom_id res chain seq x y z
N MET A 1 37.39 -10.27 -53.41
CA MET A 1 35.95 -10.57 -53.19
C MET A 1 35.66 -11.11 -51.79
N VAL A 2 36.46 -12.05 -51.28
CA VAL A 2 36.28 -12.69 -49.95
C VAL A 2 36.23 -11.69 -48.77
N ASN A 3 37.05 -10.65 -48.76
CA ASN A 3 37.03 -9.65 -47.68
C ASN A 3 35.74 -8.78 -47.66
N LYS A 4 35.11 -8.55 -48.82
CA LYS A 4 33.83 -7.82 -48.89
C LYS A 4 32.69 -8.68 -48.34
N ILE A 5 32.70 -9.99 -48.60
CA ILE A 5 31.72 -10.95 -48.07
C ILE A 5 31.86 -11.07 -46.55
N LYS A 6 33.09 -11.17 -46.02
CA LYS A 6 33.33 -11.19 -44.57
C LYS A 6 32.81 -9.93 -43.87
N PHE A 7 32.98 -8.75 -44.49
CA PHE A 7 32.51 -7.48 -43.94
C PHE A 7 30.97 -7.40 -43.92
N ILE A 8 30.31 -7.88 -44.98
CA ILE A 8 28.84 -7.95 -45.05
C ILE A 8 28.29 -8.93 -44.00
N VAL A 9 28.91 -10.10 -43.83
CA VAL A 9 28.51 -11.09 -42.82
C VAL A 9 28.71 -10.53 -41.40
N PHE A 10 29.81 -9.82 -41.15
CA PHE A 10 30.05 -9.18 -39.85
C PHE A 10 29.00 -8.10 -39.55
N PHE A 11 28.63 -7.27 -40.54
CA PHE A 11 27.62 -6.23 -40.38
C PHE A 11 26.21 -6.81 -40.16
N CYS A 12 25.85 -7.87 -40.88
CA CYS A 12 24.58 -8.61 -40.66
C CYS A 12 24.53 -9.31 -39.30
N LEU A 13 25.66 -9.82 -38.80
CA LEU A 13 25.73 -10.42 -37.47
C LEU A 13 25.59 -9.35 -36.37
N PHE A 14 26.14 -8.15 -36.60
CA PHE A 14 26.04 -7.03 -35.68
C PHE A 14 24.63 -6.43 -35.62
N SER A 15 23.88 -6.42 -36.72
CA SER A 15 22.50 -5.92 -36.72
C SER A 15 21.53 -6.81 -35.94
N VAL A 16 21.81 -8.11 -35.82
CA VAL A 16 21.02 -9.03 -34.96
C VAL A 16 21.34 -8.80 -33.48
N LEU A 17 22.56 -8.35 -33.14
CA LEU A 17 22.93 -8.00 -31.76
C LEU A 17 22.37 -6.64 -31.31
N CYS A 18 21.95 -5.79 -32.26
CA CYS A 18 21.36 -4.47 -31.99
C CYS A 18 19.82 -4.46 -31.97
N SER A 19 19.13 -5.61 -32.05
CA SER A 19 17.66 -5.65 -31.87
C SER A 19 17.22 -5.59 -30.38
N GLY A 20 18.13 -5.24 -29.48
CA GLY A 20 17.85 -5.02 -28.07
C GLY A 20 17.22 -3.64 -27.86
N CYS A 21 15.88 -3.62 -27.82
CA CYS A 21 14.99 -2.69 -27.09
C CYS A 21 13.68 -2.49 -27.87
N TRP A 22 12.96 -3.58 -28.18
CA TRP A 22 11.62 -3.49 -28.77
C TRP A 22 10.50 -3.36 -27.71
N SER A 23 10.81 -3.56 -26.42
CA SER A 23 9.79 -3.69 -25.36
C SER A 23 9.87 -2.61 -24.27
N SER A 24 10.36 -1.41 -24.58
CA SER A 24 10.28 -0.28 -23.64
C SER A 24 8.88 0.34 -23.70
N HIS A 25 8.08 0.17 -22.65
CA HIS A 25 6.89 0.99 -22.45
C HIS A 25 7.32 2.32 -21.85
N GLU A 26 6.98 3.43 -22.51
CA GLU A 26 7.29 4.77 -21.98
C GLU A 26 6.49 5.02 -20.69
N ILE A 27 7.13 5.63 -19.69
CA ILE A 27 6.51 6.01 -18.40
C ILE A 27 5.24 6.85 -18.63
N ASP A 28 5.21 7.66 -19.69
CA ASP A 28 4.07 8.48 -20.08
C ASP A 28 2.87 7.71 -20.62
N THR A 29 3.01 6.41 -20.90
CA THR A 29 1.91 5.54 -21.36
C THR A 29 1.34 4.67 -20.24
N LEU A 30 1.95 4.68 -19.05
CA LEU A 30 1.58 3.85 -17.91
C LEU A 30 0.88 4.67 -16.81
N GLY A 31 -0.09 4.04 -16.15
CA GLY A 31 -0.67 4.53 -14.91
C GLY A 31 -0.02 3.83 -13.74
N ILE A 32 0.95 4.46 -13.07
CA ILE A 32 1.69 3.81 -11.98
C ILE A 32 0.78 3.73 -10.74
N SER A 33 0.36 2.51 -10.38
CA SER A 33 -0.38 2.26 -9.14
C SER A 33 0.58 2.15 -7.97
N ILE A 34 0.29 2.91 -6.92
CA ILE A 34 1.13 3.02 -5.71
C ILE A 34 0.46 2.40 -4.48
N ALA A 35 -0.86 2.44 -4.44
CA ALA A 35 -1.68 1.80 -3.42
C ALA A 35 -2.96 1.27 -4.08
N ALA A 36 -3.48 0.19 -3.53
CA ALA A 36 -4.77 -0.37 -3.90
C ALA A 36 -5.62 -0.60 -2.65
N GLY A 37 -6.90 -0.81 -2.84
CA GLY A 37 -7.76 -1.21 -1.73
C GLY A 37 -8.93 -2.05 -2.18
N ILE A 38 -9.51 -2.75 -1.21
CA ILE A 38 -10.63 -3.66 -1.42
C ILE A 38 -11.66 -3.43 -0.31
N ASP A 39 -12.89 -3.16 -0.72
CA ASP A 39 -14.06 -3.17 0.14
C ASP A 39 -15.01 -4.29 -0.29
N LEU A 40 -15.67 -4.89 0.71
CA LEU A 40 -16.74 -5.86 0.50
C LEU A 40 -18.07 -5.11 0.37
N THR A 41 -18.92 -5.58 -0.54
CA THR A 41 -20.26 -5.04 -0.80
C THR A 41 -21.27 -6.18 -0.83
N GLU A 42 -22.56 -5.87 -0.78
CA GLU A 42 -23.62 -6.89 -0.80
C GLU A 42 -23.56 -7.82 -2.02
N SER A 43 -23.08 -7.33 -3.17
CA SER A 43 -23.04 -8.05 -4.44
C SER A 43 -21.64 -8.49 -4.89
N GLY A 44 -20.62 -8.38 -4.03
CA GLY A 44 -19.24 -8.73 -4.39
C GLY A 44 -18.23 -7.74 -3.83
N TYR A 45 -17.26 -7.35 -4.65
CA TYR A 45 -16.12 -6.53 -4.21
C TYR A 45 -16.05 -5.20 -4.96
N THR A 46 -15.55 -4.18 -4.29
CA THR A 46 -15.10 -2.94 -4.93
C THR A 46 -13.60 -2.83 -4.78
N ILE A 47 -12.90 -2.63 -5.91
CA ILE A 47 -11.45 -2.43 -5.93
C ILE A 47 -11.16 -0.97 -6.24
N TYR A 48 -10.15 -0.45 -5.56
CA TYR A 48 -9.61 0.88 -5.73
C TYR A 48 -8.16 0.80 -6.17
N HIS A 49 -7.76 1.57 -7.18
CA HIS A 49 -6.36 1.76 -7.55
C HIS A 49 -6.01 3.23 -7.49
N ARG A 50 -5.10 3.57 -6.58
CA ARG A 50 -4.50 4.90 -6.47
C ARG A 50 -3.34 4.98 -7.45
N VAL A 51 -3.51 5.78 -8.49
CA VAL A 51 -2.58 5.91 -9.62
C VAL A 51 -1.98 7.31 -9.64
N LEU A 52 -0.66 7.39 -9.80
CA LEU A 52 0.05 8.68 -9.88
C LEU A 52 -0.29 9.43 -11.17
N ASN A 53 -0.35 10.75 -11.07
CA ASN A 53 -0.38 11.67 -12.20
C ASN A 53 1.00 12.35 -12.35
N PRO A 54 1.90 11.85 -13.20
CA PRO A 54 3.26 12.38 -13.33
C PRO A 54 3.31 13.88 -13.66
N LYS A 55 2.33 14.37 -14.44
CA LYS A 55 2.28 15.78 -14.87
C LYS A 55 2.01 16.72 -13.69
N ALA A 56 1.17 16.31 -12.75
CA ALA A 56 0.86 17.07 -11.55
C ALA A 56 2.00 17.01 -10.52
N ILE A 57 2.90 16.02 -10.62
CA ILE A 57 4.08 15.88 -9.74
C ILE A 57 5.21 16.85 -10.13
N THR A 58 5.36 17.13 -11.42
CA THR A 58 6.42 18.03 -11.93
C THR A 58 5.94 19.46 -12.22
N GLY A 59 4.63 19.70 -12.14
CA GLY A 59 3.99 21.00 -12.44
C GLY A 59 3.28 21.62 -11.23
N ASN A 60 2.70 22.80 -11.41
CA ASN A 60 1.84 23.41 -10.38
C ASN A 60 0.50 22.66 -10.31
N VAL A 61 0.12 22.20 -9.11
CA VAL A 61 -1.15 21.49 -8.85
C VAL A 61 -2.38 22.30 -9.29
N GLU A 62 -2.32 23.63 -9.13
CA GLU A 62 -3.41 24.54 -9.52
C GLU A 62 -3.73 24.55 -11.02
N THR A 63 -2.77 24.21 -11.89
CA THR A 63 -2.98 24.19 -13.35
C THR A 63 -3.11 22.78 -13.93
N VAL A 64 -2.65 21.75 -13.22
CA VAL A 64 -2.52 20.38 -13.76
C VAL A 64 -3.49 19.38 -13.11
N GLY A 65 -4.13 19.75 -12.00
CA GLY A 65 -5.09 18.90 -11.28
C GLY A 65 -4.44 18.05 -10.18
N ALA A 66 -5.20 17.10 -9.62
CA ALA A 66 -4.76 16.29 -8.49
C ALA A 66 -3.50 15.43 -8.82
N PRO A 67 -2.58 15.25 -7.85
CA PRO A 67 -1.36 14.46 -8.03
C PRO A 67 -1.61 12.95 -8.16
N VAL A 68 -2.81 12.50 -7.81
CA VAL A 68 -3.25 11.10 -7.90
C VAL A 68 -4.69 11.02 -8.41
N PHE A 69 -5.01 9.91 -9.06
CA PHE A 69 -6.36 9.50 -9.40
C PHE A 69 -6.71 8.22 -8.65
N LEU A 70 -7.96 8.10 -8.22
CA LEU A 70 -8.50 6.89 -7.62
C LEU A 70 -9.45 6.22 -8.61
N PHE A 71 -8.97 5.20 -9.31
CA PHE A 71 -9.83 4.37 -10.15
C PHE A 71 -10.62 3.41 -9.26
N THR A 72 -11.92 3.27 -9.52
CA THR A 72 -12.82 2.48 -8.68
C THR A 72 -13.74 1.66 -9.56
N GLN A 73 -13.82 0.35 -9.33
CA GLN A 73 -14.81 -0.50 -10.00
C GLN A 73 -15.35 -1.58 -9.09
N HIS A 74 -16.61 -1.93 -9.34
CA HIS A 74 -17.30 -3.02 -8.67
C HIS A 74 -17.32 -4.28 -9.54
N GLY A 75 -17.18 -5.44 -8.92
CA GLY A 75 -17.34 -6.72 -9.60
C GLY A 75 -17.73 -7.85 -8.64
N ASP A 76 -18.39 -8.86 -9.18
CA ASP A 76 -18.84 -10.05 -8.45
C ASP A 76 -17.65 -10.81 -7.82
N ASN A 77 -16.46 -10.66 -8.41
CA ASN A 77 -15.18 -11.09 -7.86
C ASN A 77 -14.06 -10.10 -8.20
N LEU A 78 -12.93 -10.22 -7.51
CA LEU A 78 -11.79 -9.31 -7.67
C LEU A 78 -11.24 -9.26 -9.11
N PHE A 79 -11.20 -10.39 -9.82
CA PHE A 79 -10.77 -10.45 -11.22
C PHE A 79 -11.70 -9.67 -12.17
N SER A 80 -13.01 -9.72 -11.93
CA SER A 80 -13.98 -8.97 -12.73
C SER A 80 -13.88 -7.47 -12.47
N ALA A 81 -13.63 -7.06 -11.22
CA ALA A 81 -13.44 -5.66 -10.86
C ALA A 81 -12.19 -5.08 -11.52
N ILE A 82 -11.04 -5.77 -11.45
CA ILE A 82 -9.80 -5.29 -12.08
C ILE A 82 -9.90 -5.23 -13.62
N GLN A 83 -10.60 -6.17 -14.25
CA GLN A 83 -10.86 -6.12 -15.70
C GLN A 83 -11.67 -4.87 -16.08
N LYS A 84 -12.67 -4.50 -15.29
CA LYS A 84 -13.43 -3.27 -15.52
C LYS A 84 -12.56 -2.02 -15.35
N ILE A 85 -11.64 -2.02 -14.38
CA ILE A 85 -10.69 -0.91 -14.23
C ILE A 85 -9.83 -0.75 -15.50
N ALA A 86 -9.40 -1.86 -16.09
CA ALA A 86 -8.63 -1.84 -17.33
C ALA A 86 -9.41 -1.30 -18.54
N LEU A 87 -10.75 -1.30 -18.50
CA LEU A 87 -11.60 -0.72 -19.55
C LEU A 87 -11.78 0.80 -19.39
N GLU A 88 -11.70 1.31 -18.16
CA GLU A 88 -11.88 2.73 -17.87
C GLU A 88 -10.57 3.51 -17.96
N SER A 89 -9.44 2.87 -17.62
CA SER A 89 -8.17 3.56 -17.58
C SER A 89 -7.63 3.82 -19.00
N PRO A 90 -7.32 5.08 -19.37
CA PRO A 90 -6.73 5.41 -20.67
C PRO A 90 -5.29 4.90 -20.82
N ARG A 91 -4.71 4.36 -19.75
CA ARG A 91 -3.36 3.82 -19.67
C ARG A 91 -3.41 2.45 -19.01
N LYS A 92 -2.51 1.54 -19.40
CA LYS A 92 -2.36 0.29 -18.65
C LYS A 92 -1.93 0.62 -17.22
N ILE A 93 -2.68 0.15 -16.23
CA ILE A 93 -2.27 0.27 -14.83
C ILE A 93 -1.05 -0.61 -14.62
N TYR A 94 0.02 0.00 -14.11
CA TYR A 94 1.28 -0.66 -13.85
C TYR A 94 1.44 -0.85 -12.34
N ASN A 95 1.33 -2.10 -11.90
CA ASN A 95 1.31 -2.47 -10.48
C ASN A 95 2.70 -2.76 -9.90
N ALA A 96 3.77 -2.67 -10.68
CA ALA A 96 5.13 -2.96 -10.19
C ALA A 96 5.66 -1.95 -9.15
N HIS A 97 4.92 -0.86 -8.87
CA HIS A 97 5.21 0.09 -7.79
C HIS A 97 4.15 0.08 -6.69
N LEU A 98 3.24 -0.89 -6.71
CA LEU A 98 2.27 -1.08 -5.64
C LEU A 98 3.05 -1.37 -4.34
N ARG A 99 2.81 -0.56 -3.31
CA ARG A 99 3.46 -0.71 -2.00
C ARG A 99 2.51 -1.11 -0.89
N MET A 100 1.24 -0.69 -1.00
CA MET A 100 0.26 -0.86 0.05
C MET A 100 -1.07 -1.36 -0.52
N ILE A 101 -1.67 -2.31 0.18
CA ILE A 101 -3.03 -2.78 -0.07
C ILE A 101 -3.83 -2.53 1.21
N ILE A 102 -4.89 -1.74 1.07
CA ILE A 102 -5.78 -1.38 2.17
C ILE A 102 -7.03 -2.24 2.10
N LEU A 103 -7.29 -3.01 3.15
CA LEU A 103 -8.50 -3.81 3.28
C LEU A 103 -9.52 -3.03 4.11
N GLY A 104 -10.75 -2.89 3.62
CA GLY A 104 -11.83 -2.36 4.43
C GLY A 104 -12.03 -3.22 5.69
N GLU A 105 -12.43 -2.62 6.81
CA GLU A 105 -12.62 -3.40 8.03
C GLU A 105 -13.68 -4.50 7.85
N ASP A 106 -14.82 -4.16 7.23
CA ASP A 106 -15.90 -5.14 7.00
C ASP A 106 -15.44 -6.28 6.08
N MET A 107 -14.60 -5.98 5.09
CA MET A 107 -13.97 -7.00 4.24
C MET A 107 -13.05 -7.89 5.06
N ALA A 108 -12.18 -7.31 5.89
CA ALA A 108 -11.27 -8.06 6.73
C ALA A 108 -12.00 -8.94 7.76
N ARG A 109 -13.15 -8.50 8.28
CA ARG A 109 -14.01 -9.28 9.18
C ARG A 109 -14.69 -10.46 8.50
N ASN A 110 -15.01 -10.33 7.21
CA ASN A 110 -15.65 -11.41 6.44
C ASN A 110 -14.65 -12.46 5.92
N GLY A 111 -13.38 -12.06 5.73
CA GLY A 111 -12.30 -12.95 5.32
C GLY A 111 -11.41 -12.31 4.25
N ILE A 112 -10.09 -12.44 4.40
CA ILE A 112 -9.12 -11.84 3.49
C ILE A 112 -8.53 -12.83 2.47
N LYS A 113 -8.93 -14.11 2.54
CA LYS A 113 -8.35 -15.17 1.72
C LYS A 113 -8.50 -14.92 0.21
N ASP A 114 -9.65 -14.45 -0.23
CA ASP A 114 -9.90 -14.15 -1.65
C ASP A 114 -8.98 -13.04 -2.17
N ALA A 115 -8.70 -12.03 -1.35
CA ALA A 115 -7.75 -10.96 -1.70
C ALA A 115 -6.32 -11.48 -1.79
N ILE A 116 -5.90 -12.32 -0.85
CA ILE A 116 -4.57 -12.91 -0.85
C ILE A 116 -4.40 -13.81 -2.09
N ASP A 117 -5.36 -14.69 -2.36
CA ASP A 117 -5.33 -15.57 -3.54
C ASP A 117 -5.27 -14.75 -4.85
N PHE A 118 -6.04 -13.66 -4.94
CA PHE A 118 -6.00 -12.73 -6.06
C PHE A 118 -4.61 -12.13 -6.28
N TYR A 119 -4.02 -11.51 -5.25
CA TYR A 119 -2.72 -10.84 -5.37
C TYR A 119 -1.52 -11.79 -5.50
N MET A 120 -1.65 -13.05 -5.06
CA MET A 120 -0.59 -14.05 -5.22
C MET A 120 -0.56 -14.70 -6.61
N ARG A 121 -1.70 -14.78 -7.30
CA ARG A 121 -1.81 -15.51 -8.57
C ARG A 121 -1.34 -14.70 -9.78
N ASP A 122 -1.34 -13.38 -9.68
CA ASP A 122 -1.02 -12.51 -10.81
C ASP A 122 0.46 -12.10 -10.80
N TYR A 123 1.15 -12.41 -11.90
CA TYR A 123 2.57 -12.12 -12.11
C TYR A 123 2.87 -10.63 -12.31
N GLU A 124 1.85 -9.79 -12.52
CA GLU A 124 2.02 -8.34 -12.69
C GLU A 124 2.31 -7.61 -11.37
N PHE A 125 2.05 -8.25 -10.23
CA PHE A 125 2.43 -7.72 -8.92
C PHE A 125 3.83 -8.19 -8.55
N ARG A 126 4.70 -7.25 -8.17
CA ARG A 126 5.88 -7.61 -7.40
C ARG A 126 5.40 -7.98 -5.99
N THR A 127 5.94 -9.04 -5.41
CA THR A 127 5.53 -9.51 -4.05
C THR A 127 6.09 -8.63 -2.91
N ASP A 128 6.45 -7.37 -3.18
CA ASP A 128 7.05 -6.41 -2.24
C ASP A 128 6.08 -5.29 -1.83
N PHE A 129 4.81 -5.66 -1.64
CA PHE A 129 3.75 -4.83 -1.05
C PHE A 129 3.30 -5.37 0.31
N TYR A 130 2.72 -4.47 1.10
CA TYR A 130 2.28 -4.71 2.46
C TYR A 130 0.77 -4.52 2.59
N PHE A 131 0.18 -5.15 3.60
CA PHE A 131 -1.24 -5.03 3.91
C PHE A 131 -1.47 -4.15 5.13
N ALA A 132 -2.58 -3.42 5.10
CA ALA A 132 -3.14 -2.75 6.28
C ALA A 132 -4.67 -2.84 6.24
N VAL A 133 -5.31 -2.77 7.41
CA VAL A 133 -6.77 -2.76 7.55
C VAL A 133 -7.24 -1.36 7.91
N ALA A 134 -8.23 -0.84 7.20
CA ALA A 134 -8.84 0.47 7.47
C ALA A 134 -9.68 0.44 8.75
N ARG A 135 -9.11 0.85 9.88
CA ARG A 135 -9.75 0.73 11.20
C ARG A 135 -10.99 1.64 11.31
N ASN A 136 -12.12 1.01 11.57
CA ASN A 136 -13.48 1.56 11.62
C ASN A 136 -13.88 2.29 10.33
N LYS A 137 -13.30 1.93 9.18
CA LYS A 137 -13.46 2.64 7.91
C LYS A 137 -13.43 1.70 6.72
N THR A 138 -13.83 2.24 5.57
CA THR A 138 -13.64 1.62 4.26
C THR A 138 -12.23 1.85 3.74
N ALA A 139 -11.75 0.97 2.86
CA ALA A 139 -10.50 1.18 2.15
C ALA A 139 -10.57 2.46 1.30
N ARG A 140 -11.74 2.76 0.72
CA ARG A 140 -12.00 4.01 0.00
C ARG A 140 -11.64 5.26 0.80
N GLU A 141 -12.18 5.38 2.02
CA GLU A 141 -11.97 6.55 2.87
C GLU A 141 -10.48 6.80 3.15
N VAL A 142 -9.72 5.74 3.39
CA VAL A 142 -8.26 5.82 3.62
C VAL A 142 -7.52 6.24 2.34
N LEU A 143 -7.91 5.69 1.18
CA LEU A 143 -7.25 5.96 -0.09
C LEU A 143 -7.55 7.36 -0.67
N GLU A 144 -8.67 7.97 -0.30
CA GLU A 144 -9.04 9.33 -0.71
C GLU A 144 -8.23 10.42 0.02
N ILE A 145 -7.64 10.12 1.18
CA ILE A 145 -6.84 11.10 1.94
C ILE A 145 -5.57 11.50 1.17
N LEU A 146 -5.41 12.81 0.96
CA LEU A 146 -4.20 13.44 0.45
C LEU A 146 -3.36 13.96 1.63
N THR A 147 -2.21 13.34 1.89
CA THR A 147 -1.29 13.76 2.97
C THR A 147 -0.32 14.84 2.47
N PRO A 148 -0.16 16.00 3.17
CA PRO A 148 0.66 17.12 2.71
C PRO A 148 2.16 16.82 2.53
N LEU A 149 2.69 15.84 3.27
CA LEU A 149 4.13 15.61 3.39
C LEU A 149 4.77 14.90 2.18
N GLU A 150 3.99 14.44 1.20
CA GLU A 150 4.57 13.74 0.05
C GLU A 150 3.81 14.00 -1.25
N PHE A 151 4.53 14.51 -2.23
CA PHE A 151 4.07 14.63 -3.61
C PHE A 151 3.90 13.25 -4.32
N ILE A 152 4.21 12.12 -3.64
CA ILE A 152 4.00 10.74 -4.11
C ILE A 152 3.21 9.95 -3.04
N PRO A 153 1.87 10.01 -3.05
CA PRO A 153 1.03 9.65 -1.90
C PRO A 153 0.98 8.17 -1.45
N GLY A 154 1.65 7.24 -2.14
CA GLY A 154 1.72 5.83 -1.73
C GLY A 154 3.04 5.48 -1.04
N LEU A 155 4.01 6.40 -1.07
CA LEU A 155 5.21 6.30 -0.26
C LEU A 155 4.89 6.63 1.22
N ASN A 156 3.82 7.39 1.49
CA ASN A 156 3.48 7.85 2.83
C ASN A 156 2.93 6.71 3.69
N MET A 157 2.04 5.87 3.14
CA MET A 157 1.49 4.73 3.88
C MET A 157 2.59 3.72 4.21
N TYR A 158 3.42 3.35 3.24
CA TYR A 158 4.53 2.41 3.47
C TYR A 158 5.62 3.02 4.35
N GLY A 159 6.04 4.26 4.07
CA GLY A 159 7.05 4.98 4.86
C GLY A 159 6.60 5.20 6.30
N SER A 160 5.34 5.56 6.52
CA SER A 160 4.76 5.69 7.86
C SER A 160 4.63 4.33 8.55
N LEU A 161 4.32 3.25 7.82
CA LEU A 161 4.28 1.89 8.39
C LEU A 161 5.66 1.51 8.91
N LYS A 162 6.67 1.73 8.07
CA LYS A 162 8.06 1.41 8.37
C LYS A 162 8.59 2.23 9.53
N LEU A 163 8.43 3.55 9.48
CA LEU A 163 8.81 4.44 10.57
C LEU A 163 8.11 4.07 11.87
N SER A 164 6.81 3.77 11.82
CA SER A 164 6.05 3.37 13.01
C SER A 164 6.55 2.03 13.56
N GLN A 165 6.84 1.04 12.72
CA GLN A 165 7.42 -0.22 13.22
C GLN A 165 8.79 0.04 13.85
N ASP A 166 9.66 0.73 13.13
CA ASP A 166 11.07 0.91 13.47
C ASP A 166 11.29 1.85 14.65
N HIS A 167 10.34 2.71 15.03
CA HIS A 167 10.55 3.71 16.10
C HIS A 167 9.51 3.69 17.22
N THR A 168 8.41 2.95 17.05
CA THR A 168 7.34 2.93 18.07
C THR A 168 7.00 1.55 18.56
N GLY A 169 7.29 0.48 17.79
CA GLY A 169 6.85 -0.87 18.13
C GLY A 169 5.32 -1.04 18.18
N LEU A 170 4.53 -0.03 17.77
CA LEU A 170 3.06 -0.03 17.82
C LEU A 170 2.40 -0.57 16.55
N THR A 171 3.19 -1.15 15.64
CA THR A 171 2.71 -1.73 14.39
C THR A 171 3.67 -2.82 13.91
N LYS A 172 3.30 -3.53 12.85
CA LYS A 172 4.11 -4.56 12.22
C LYS A 172 3.88 -4.54 10.71
N GLU A 173 4.97 -4.50 9.95
CA GLU A 173 5.01 -4.74 8.53
C GLU A 173 4.67 -6.20 8.24
N VAL A 174 3.68 -6.41 7.38
CA VAL A 174 3.31 -7.74 6.90
C VAL A 174 3.20 -7.70 5.40
N ASN A 175 4.13 -8.39 4.72
CA ASN A 175 4.11 -8.55 3.28
C ASN A 175 3.22 -9.75 2.88
N ILE A 176 2.92 -9.85 1.59
CA ILE A 176 2.07 -10.93 1.05
C ILE A 176 2.61 -12.34 1.30
N ILE A 177 3.94 -12.53 1.23
CA ILE A 177 4.57 -13.84 1.38
C ILE A 177 4.42 -14.31 2.84
N ASP A 178 4.74 -13.43 3.79
CA ASP A 178 4.62 -13.70 5.22
C ASP A 178 3.16 -13.96 5.59
N LEU A 179 2.23 -13.14 5.08
CA LEU A 179 0.80 -13.31 5.33
C LEU A 179 0.28 -14.66 4.82
N ALA A 180 0.65 -15.03 3.59
CA ALA A 180 0.27 -16.31 3.00
C ALA A 180 0.86 -17.49 3.77
N GLN A 181 2.12 -17.40 4.20
CA GLN A 181 2.75 -18.44 5.01
C GLN A 181 2.07 -18.61 6.36
N ILE A 182 1.70 -17.51 7.03
CA ILE A 182 1.01 -17.54 8.32
C ILE A 182 -0.36 -18.20 8.18
N ILE A 183 -1.18 -17.79 7.21
CA ILE A 183 -2.53 -18.34 7.01
C ILE A 183 -2.51 -19.83 6.62
N LEU A 184 -1.44 -20.29 5.96
CA LEU A 184 -1.28 -21.69 5.59
C LEU A 184 -0.68 -22.55 6.70
N ALA A 185 -0.10 -21.94 7.75
CA ALA A 185 0.56 -22.65 8.83
C ALA A 185 -0.39 -22.91 9.99
N ASP A 186 -0.52 -24.18 10.39
CA ASP A 186 -1.34 -24.54 11.55
C ASP A 186 -0.80 -23.90 12.84
N GLY A 187 -1.69 -23.27 13.60
CA GLY A 187 -1.38 -22.68 14.91
C GLY A 187 -0.73 -21.29 14.87
N HIS A 188 -0.66 -20.66 13.70
CA HIS A 188 -0.20 -19.28 13.55
C HIS A 188 -1.33 -18.37 13.06
N GLU A 189 -1.66 -17.36 13.86
CA GLU A 189 -2.69 -16.39 13.50
C GLU A 189 -2.06 -15.09 12.98
N PRO A 190 -2.57 -14.53 11.88
CA PRO A 190 -2.03 -13.29 11.35
C PRO A 190 -2.42 -12.09 12.22
N VAL A 191 -1.54 -11.10 12.19
CA VAL A 191 -1.83 -9.75 12.67
C VAL A 191 -1.56 -8.78 11.53
N LEU A 192 -2.43 -7.80 11.32
CA LEU A 192 -2.23 -6.77 10.32
C LEU A 192 -2.28 -5.38 10.95
N PRO A 193 -1.50 -4.41 10.44
CA PRO A 193 -1.51 -3.06 10.96
C PRO A 193 -2.85 -2.37 10.65
N GLY A 194 -3.40 -1.69 11.64
CA GLY A 194 -4.57 -0.84 11.47
C GLY A 194 -4.17 0.53 10.98
N ILE A 195 -4.79 1.03 9.91
CA ILE A 195 -4.64 2.41 9.44
C ILE A 195 -5.90 3.19 9.72
N ASP A 196 -5.75 4.40 10.25
CA ASP A 196 -6.83 5.26 10.70
C ASP A 196 -6.60 6.70 10.21
N ILE A 197 -7.65 7.52 10.26
CA ILE A 197 -7.65 8.90 9.78
C ILE A 197 -7.79 9.82 10.99
N SER A 198 -6.87 10.78 11.12
CA SER A 198 -6.88 11.73 12.23
C SER A 198 -8.19 12.52 12.27
N PRO A 199 -8.72 12.86 13.45
CA PRO A 199 -9.84 13.77 13.57
C PRO A 199 -9.51 15.10 12.86
N GLY A 200 -10.36 15.54 11.93
CA GLY A 200 -10.19 16.78 11.17
C GLY A 200 -11.53 17.44 10.86
N THR A 201 -11.53 18.73 10.55
CA THR A 201 -12.74 19.46 10.13
C THR A 201 -13.05 19.20 8.65
N PRO A 202 -14.31 19.28 8.18
CA PRO A 202 -14.70 18.95 6.80
C PRO A 202 -13.94 19.67 5.69
N ASP A 203 -13.39 20.87 5.96
CA ASP A 203 -12.57 21.63 5.00
C ASP A 203 -11.18 21.02 4.75
N SER A 204 -10.80 19.97 5.49
CA SER A 204 -9.50 19.31 5.42
C SER A 204 -9.23 18.52 4.13
N ASP A 205 -10.27 18.25 3.34
CA ASP A 205 -10.19 17.34 2.19
C ASP A 205 -9.87 18.10 0.89
N ASN A 206 -9.85 19.43 0.93
CA ASN A 206 -9.46 20.27 -0.20
C ASN A 206 -7.94 20.38 -0.34
N ILE A 207 -7.46 20.51 -1.58
CA ILE A 207 -6.04 20.76 -1.90
C ILE A 207 -5.50 22.01 -1.17
N SER A 208 -6.35 23.01 -0.93
CA SER A 208 -6.03 24.20 -0.14
C SER A 208 -5.78 23.93 1.35
N ALA A 209 -6.32 22.84 1.91
CA ALA A 209 -5.99 22.42 3.27
C ALA A 209 -4.58 21.83 3.34
N MET A 210 -4.04 21.28 2.24
CA MET A 210 -2.67 20.76 2.21
C MET A 210 -1.59 21.85 2.26
N THR A 211 -1.94 23.10 1.94
CA THR A 211 -1.01 24.25 1.97
C THR A 211 -0.98 24.97 3.32
N THR A 212 -1.76 24.49 4.31
CA THR A 212 -1.77 25.04 5.66
C THR A 212 -1.09 24.09 6.66
N VAL A 213 -0.29 24.66 7.57
CA VAL A 213 0.60 23.94 8.50
C VAL A 213 -0.12 22.89 9.37
N ASN A 214 -1.42 23.08 9.65
CA ASN A 214 -2.28 22.15 10.38
C ASN A 214 -3.58 21.81 9.63
N GLY A 215 -3.66 22.13 8.34
CA GLY A 215 -4.80 21.72 7.52
C GLY A 215 -4.63 20.29 7.04
N GLY A 216 -5.74 19.57 6.89
CA GLY A 216 -5.74 18.23 6.31
C GLY A 216 -5.91 17.10 7.31
N LYS A 217 -6.70 16.10 6.93
CA LYS A 217 -6.72 14.79 7.57
C LYS A 217 -5.37 14.11 7.33
N ARG A 218 -4.89 13.37 8.31
CA ARG A 218 -3.64 12.61 8.25
C ARG A 218 -3.96 11.13 8.43
N LEU A 219 -3.20 10.29 7.74
CA LEU A 219 -3.21 8.86 7.99
C LEU A 219 -2.23 8.56 9.12
N PHE A 220 -2.61 7.64 10.00
CA PHE A 220 -1.72 7.13 11.04
C PHE A 220 -2.02 5.66 11.30
N TYR A 221 -1.02 4.92 11.78
CA TYR A 221 -1.19 3.53 12.18
C TYR A 221 -1.67 3.46 13.63
N ASN A 222 -2.68 2.63 13.86
CA ASN A 222 -3.40 2.52 15.13
C ASN A 222 -3.53 1.05 15.54
N GLY A 223 -2.46 0.51 16.09
CA GLY A 223 -2.39 -0.84 16.64
C GLY A 223 -2.45 -1.95 15.59
N LEU A 224 -2.61 -3.18 16.07
CA LEU A 224 -2.70 -4.38 15.25
C LEU A 224 -4.10 -4.99 15.30
N GLY A 225 -4.63 -5.34 14.15
CA GLY A 225 -5.81 -6.20 14.02
C GLY A 225 -5.40 -7.65 14.19
N PHE A 226 -6.04 -8.37 15.10
CA PHE A 226 -5.82 -9.79 15.33
C PHE A 226 -6.85 -10.62 14.56
N PHE A 227 -6.35 -11.64 13.86
CA PHE A 227 -7.15 -12.51 13.01
C PHE A 227 -7.30 -13.89 13.63
N CYS A 228 -8.35 -14.59 13.23
CA CYS A 228 -8.54 -16.02 13.42
C CYS A 228 -8.78 -16.63 12.04
N ASP A 229 -7.91 -17.55 11.63
CA ASP A 229 -7.75 -17.98 10.24
C ASP A 229 -7.48 -16.76 9.31
N ASP A 230 -8.45 -16.41 8.46
CA ASP A 230 -8.39 -15.28 7.53
C ASP A 230 -9.30 -14.12 7.93
N LYS A 231 -9.88 -14.14 9.13
CA LYS A 231 -10.91 -13.16 9.55
C LYS A 231 -10.45 -12.29 10.70
N LEU A 232 -10.61 -10.98 10.55
CA LEU A 232 -10.36 -10.02 11.61
C LEU A 232 -11.40 -10.21 12.73
N ILE A 233 -10.94 -10.53 13.94
CA ILE A 233 -11.83 -10.69 15.09
C ILE A 233 -11.80 -9.48 16.02
N GLY A 234 -10.68 -8.75 16.09
CA GLY A 234 -10.53 -7.63 17.02
C GLY A 234 -9.25 -6.84 16.82
N TRP A 235 -9.04 -5.88 17.72
CA TRP A 235 -7.91 -4.97 17.70
C TRP A 235 -7.15 -5.08 19.02
N LEU A 236 -5.83 -5.15 18.94
CA LEU A 236 -4.95 -4.97 20.10
C LEU A 236 -4.90 -3.48 20.47
N SER A 237 -4.95 -3.20 21.76
CA SER A 237 -4.63 -1.88 22.31
C SER A 237 -3.15 -1.52 22.09
N GLY A 238 -2.77 -0.29 22.40
CA GLY A 238 -1.38 0.15 22.30
C GLY A 238 -0.43 -0.70 23.16
N GLU A 239 -0.80 -0.92 24.44
CA GLU A 239 -0.02 -1.74 25.37
C GLU A 239 0.06 -3.21 24.93
N GLU A 240 -1.06 -3.79 24.48
CA GLU A 240 -1.07 -5.18 23.96
C GLU A 240 -0.22 -5.32 22.70
N THR A 241 -0.25 -4.32 21.81
CA THR A 241 0.55 -4.30 20.58
C THR A 241 2.04 -4.23 20.91
N LEU A 242 2.43 -3.37 21.86
CA LEU A 242 3.81 -3.28 22.35
C LEU A 242 4.25 -4.61 22.96
N GLY A 243 3.46 -5.17 23.88
CA GLY A 243 3.74 -6.46 24.50
C GLY A 243 3.90 -7.58 23.46
N PHE A 244 3.01 -7.65 22.48
CA PHE A 244 3.08 -8.59 21.38
C PHE A 244 4.39 -8.44 20.59
N ASN A 245 4.75 -7.21 20.21
CA ASN A 245 5.96 -6.94 19.43
C ASN A 245 7.24 -7.13 20.24
N TYR A 246 7.23 -6.90 21.55
CA TYR A 246 8.35 -7.24 22.43
C TYR A 246 8.57 -8.74 22.54
N ILE A 247 7.50 -9.51 22.79
CA ILE A 247 7.58 -10.98 22.93
C ILE A 247 8.13 -11.63 21.66
N LEU A 248 7.72 -11.11 20.49
CA LEU A 248 8.14 -11.64 19.20
C LEU A 248 9.44 -11.02 18.64
N GLY A 249 10.04 -10.06 19.35
CA GLY A 249 11.28 -9.40 18.92
C GLY A 249 11.13 -8.50 17.70
N ASN A 250 9.92 -7.97 17.46
CA ASN A 250 9.64 -7.05 16.35
C ASN A 250 9.92 -5.58 16.72
N ALA A 251 9.92 -5.24 18.02
CA ALA A 251 10.17 -3.89 18.49
C ALA A 251 11.67 -3.54 18.34
N LYS A 252 11.96 -2.39 17.71
CA LYS A 252 13.30 -1.85 17.47
C LYS A 252 13.27 -0.34 17.68
N ASP A 253 14.40 0.22 18.12
CA ASP A 253 14.65 1.65 18.36
C ASP A 253 13.44 2.37 19.00
N CYS A 254 12.88 1.77 20.04
CA CYS A 254 11.64 2.21 20.69
C CYS A 254 11.88 2.65 22.12
N ALA A 255 11.23 3.76 22.51
CA ALA A 255 11.36 4.35 23.84
C ALA A 255 10.06 4.17 24.64
N GLU A 256 10.14 3.48 25.76
CA GLU A 256 9.03 3.28 26.69
C GLU A 256 9.32 3.93 28.03
N TYR A 257 8.28 4.29 28.77
CA TYR A 257 8.47 4.84 30.11
C TYR A 257 7.61 4.12 31.14
N VAL A 258 8.15 4.01 32.35
CA VAL A 258 7.45 3.46 33.49
C VAL A 258 7.62 4.41 34.67
N TYR A 259 6.54 4.63 35.40
CA TYR A 259 6.58 5.36 36.66
C TYR A 259 7.08 4.43 37.76
N TYR A 260 8.26 4.74 38.32
CA TYR A 260 8.79 4.04 39.48
C TYR A 260 8.02 4.41 40.77
N ASN A 261 7.53 5.65 40.82
CA ASN A 261 6.60 6.18 41.82
C ASN A 261 5.76 7.32 41.18
N GLU A 262 4.91 8.01 41.96
CA GLU A 262 4.02 9.08 41.43
C GLU A 262 4.76 10.25 40.76
N THR A 263 6.06 10.41 40.97
CA THR A 263 6.84 11.55 40.45
C THR A 263 7.98 11.15 39.51
N ASP A 264 8.52 9.95 39.66
CA ASP A 264 9.75 9.52 38.99
C ASP A 264 9.44 8.63 37.79
N GLN A 265 9.67 9.18 36.61
CA GLN A 265 9.53 8.49 35.32
C GLN A 265 10.90 7.95 34.89
N ILE A 266 10.96 6.66 34.56
CA ILE A 266 12.13 6.01 33.98
C ILE A 266 11.81 5.68 32.53
N THR A 267 12.65 6.14 31.60
CA THR A 267 12.55 5.82 30.17
C THR A 267 13.57 4.74 29.82
N PHE A 268 13.12 3.72 29.10
CA PHE A 268 13.93 2.66 28.52
C PHE A 268 13.95 2.84 27.00
N GLU A 269 15.12 2.70 26.38
CA GLU A 269 15.31 2.78 24.93
C GLU A 269 15.96 1.46 24.49
N PHE A 270 15.38 0.81 23.48
CA PHE A 270 15.76 -0.53 23.02
C PHE A 270 15.99 -0.57 21.52
#